data_AF-X0X2Y5-F1
#
_entry.id   AF-X0X2Y5-F1
#
_cell.length_a   1.000
_cell.length_b   1.000
_cell.length_c   1.000
_cell.angle_alpha   90.00
_cell.angle_beta   90.00
_cell.angle_gamma   90.00
#
_symmetry.space_group_name_H-M   'P 1'
#
loop_
_entity.id
_entity.type
_entity.pdbx_description
1 polymer ?
#
loop_
_entity_poly.entity_id
_entity_poly.type
_entity_poly.pdbx_seq_one_letter_code
_entity_poly.pdbx_strand_id
1 'polypeptide(L)'
;NSPFADDVSRGIEHFKAGDYKAASEAFAAAGEDSPHDKRIDFDRACALAADGDWEEAIEWFRKAALAKDPKLVAACHYNMGCLDVDRAQTLLGEDPAAAEPAVRSEVLAMLETAVSHFHDCTATEPKHDDAQYNIEAVRLWIQRITDVWRRRDLEKQLANMKLMAHLKRLDEQQRQLRHKSKTLDAAEPSIDRYQQLHDTAKEQAHLAEEIEPLKAKILASLQPQQGPAAPGTQPPAAAQPNAAKAAEVLGGLAE
;
A
#
# COMPACT_ATOMS: atom_id res chain seq x y z
N ASN A 1 42.89 8.97 27.80
CA ASN A 1 41.94 8.35 26.86
C ASN A 1 42.46 8.52 25.44
N SER A 2 42.08 7.61 24.54
CA SER A 2 42.39 7.75 23.11
C SER A 2 41.38 8.70 22.46
N PRO A 3 41.76 9.55 21.48
CA PRO A 3 40.83 10.43 20.77
C PRO A 3 39.56 9.71 20.29
N PHE A 4 39.70 8.56 19.63
CA PHE A 4 38.61 7.62 19.35
C PHE A 4 37.61 7.39 20.51
N ALA A 5 38.09 7.05 21.72
CA ALA A 5 37.20 6.73 22.83
C ALA A 5 36.46 7.98 23.36
N ASP A 6 37.11 9.14 23.26
CA ASP A 6 36.51 10.41 23.65
C ASP A 6 35.42 10.82 22.62
N ASP A 7 35.64 10.61 21.32
CA ASP A 7 34.67 10.90 20.27
C ASP A 7 33.46 9.96 20.29
N VAL A 8 33.67 8.66 20.54
CA VAL A 8 32.55 7.72 20.76
C VAL A 8 31.72 8.13 21.97
N SER A 9 32.37 8.51 23.08
CA SER A 9 31.68 8.92 24.30
C SER A 9 30.84 10.18 24.07
N ARG A 10 31.41 11.18 23.37
CA ARG A 10 30.69 12.39 22.94
C ARG A 10 29.49 12.06 22.05
N GLY A 11 29.65 11.18 21.06
CA GLY A 11 28.55 10.77 20.19
C GLY A 11 27.39 10.16 20.98
N ILE A 12 27.69 9.29 21.93
CA ILE A 12 26.68 8.68 22.82
C ILE A 12 26.00 9.75 23.71
N GLU A 13 26.76 10.71 24.24
CA GLU A 13 26.21 11.80 25.06
C GLU A 13 25.26 12.70 24.26
N HIS A 14 25.66 13.14 23.07
CA HIS A 14 24.82 13.93 22.18
C HIS A 14 23.56 13.16 21.76
N PHE A 15 23.70 11.87 21.42
CA PHE A 15 22.55 11.04 21.05
C PHE A 15 21.53 10.93 22.18
N LYS A 16 21.99 10.73 23.43
CA LYS A 16 21.12 10.70 24.61
C LYS A 16 20.47 12.04 24.92
N ALA A 17 21.13 13.14 24.57
CA ALA A 17 20.59 14.49 24.72
C ALA A 17 19.58 14.86 23.61
N GLY A 18 19.40 14.02 22.59
CA GLY A 18 18.57 14.31 21.41
C GLY A 18 19.24 15.24 20.39
N ASP A 19 20.53 15.53 20.56
CA ASP A 19 21.33 16.30 19.61
C ASP A 19 21.91 15.35 18.55
N TYR A 20 21.04 14.85 17.69
CA TYR A 20 21.36 13.78 16.74
C TYR A 20 22.38 14.21 15.69
N LYS A 21 22.32 15.47 15.27
CA LYS A 21 23.32 16.06 14.39
C LYS A 21 24.72 16.07 15.03
N ALA A 22 24.86 16.58 16.26
CA ALA A 22 26.17 16.55 16.93
C ALA A 22 26.63 15.11 17.23
N ALA A 23 25.70 14.19 17.46
CA ALA A 23 26.01 12.78 17.62
C ALA A 23 26.60 12.17 16.34
N SER A 24 25.98 12.44 15.17
CA SER A 24 26.47 11.91 13.89
C SER A 24 27.84 12.48 13.53
N GLU A 25 28.10 13.76 13.82
CA GLU A 25 29.41 14.40 13.66
C GLU A 25 30.48 13.78 14.57
N ALA A 26 30.16 13.50 15.83
CA ALA A 26 31.09 12.86 16.76
C ALA A 26 31.40 11.40 16.35
N PHE A 27 30.40 10.63 15.89
CA PHE A 27 30.63 9.30 15.34
C PHE A 27 31.41 9.35 14.01
N ALA A 28 31.23 10.38 13.20
CA ALA A 28 32.04 10.59 12.01
C ALA A 28 33.52 10.76 12.36
N ALA A 29 33.85 11.58 13.36
CA ALA A 29 35.22 11.75 13.85
C ALA A 29 35.81 10.44 14.39
N ALA A 30 35.05 9.67 15.17
CA ALA A 30 35.47 8.34 15.63
C ALA A 30 35.75 7.37 14.45
N GLY A 31 35.01 7.50 13.35
CA GLY A 31 35.20 6.71 12.14
C GLY A 31 36.51 7.04 11.39
N GLU A 32 37.02 8.26 11.50
CA GLU A 32 38.32 8.65 10.93
C GLU A 32 39.48 7.94 11.65
N ASP A 33 39.39 7.83 12.97
CA ASP A 33 40.37 7.14 13.82
C ASP A 33 40.30 5.60 13.70
N SER A 34 39.14 5.05 13.30
CA SER A 34 38.92 3.60 13.16
C SER A 34 38.02 3.27 11.98
N PRO A 35 38.51 3.40 10.73
CA PRO A 35 37.70 3.30 9.50
C PRO A 35 37.17 1.88 9.19
N HIS A 36 37.49 0.90 10.03
CA HIS A 36 37.05 -0.49 9.88
C HIS A 36 36.11 -0.94 11.00
N ASP A 37 35.81 -0.09 11.98
CA ASP A 37 34.87 -0.43 13.04
C ASP A 37 33.42 -0.20 12.59
N LYS A 38 32.76 -1.27 12.17
CA LYS A 38 31.37 -1.23 11.68
C LYS A 38 30.35 -0.81 12.73
N ARG A 39 30.71 -0.85 14.02
CA ARG A 39 29.83 -0.34 15.08
C ARG A 39 29.71 1.18 15.02
N ILE A 40 30.78 1.87 14.63
CA ILE A 40 30.76 3.32 14.44
C ILE A 40 29.93 3.72 13.22
N ASP A 41 30.05 2.96 12.13
CA ASP A 41 29.17 3.14 10.95
C ASP A 41 27.68 2.99 11.36
N PHE A 42 27.37 2.01 12.21
CA PHE A 42 26.02 1.77 12.72
C PHE A 42 25.54 2.90 13.65
N ASP A 43 26.34 3.30 14.63
CA ASP A 43 25.98 4.36 15.58
C ASP A 43 25.76 5.70 14.86
N ARG A 44 26.58 6.01 13.85
CA ARG A 44 26.37 7.16 12.96
C ARG A 44 25.06 7.04 12.19
N ALA A 45 24.76 5.87 11.63
CA ALA A 45 23.51 5.64 10.91
C ALA A 45 22.29 5.84 11.82
N CYS A 46 22.35 5.37 13.07
CA CYS A 46 21.30 5.60 14.06
C CYS A 46 21.12 7.08 14.38
N ALA A 47 22.21 7.84 14.53
CA ALA A 47 22.15 9.28 14.74
C ALA A 47 21.49 10.01 13.55
N LEU A 48 21.91 9.70 12.32
CA LEU A 48 21.31 10.26 11.10
C LEU A 48 19.83 9.91 10.96
N ALA A 49 19.46 8.66 11.27
CA ALA A 49 18.09 8.19 11.25
C ALA A 49 17.21 9.00 12.22
N ALA A 50 17.71 9.27 13.42
CA ALA A 50 17.00 10.04 14.44
C ALA A 50 16.92 11.55 14.10
N ASP A 51 17.88 12.08 13.34
CA ASP A 51 17.85 13.47 12.83
C ASP A 51 16.87 13.65 11.65
N GLY A 52 16.43 12.55 11.02
CA GLY A 52 15.55 12.55 9.85
C GLY A 52 16.28 12.51 8.50
N ASP A 53 17.61 12.40 8.51
CA ASP A 53 18.46 12.27 7.32
C ASP A 53 18.46 10.81 6.82
N TRP A 54 17.30 10.35 6.37
CA TRP A 54 17.04 8.94 6.09
C TRP A 54 17.90 8.37 4.95
N GLU A 55 18.12 9.14 3.88
CA GLU A 55 18.96 8.71 2.77
C GLU A 55 20.39 8.45 3.21
N GLU A 56 20.98 9.34 4.03
CA GLU A 56 22.34 9.14 4.52
C GLU A 56 22.39 8.02 5.56
N ALA A 57 21.39 7.90 6.43
CA ALA A 57 21.27 6.81 7.38
C ALA A 57 21.27 5.44 6.70
N ILE A 58 20.48 5.26 5.63
CA ILE A 58 20.43 4.00 4.87
C ILE A 58 21.80 3.67 4.27
N GLU A 59 22.52 4.66 3.72
CA GLU A 59 23.87 4.45 3.18
C GLU A 59 24.86 4.01 4.26
N TRP A 60 24.80 4.58 5.47
CA TRP A 60 25.66 4.15 6.58
C TRP A 60 25.27 2.80 7.15
N PHE A 61 23.97 2.46 7.23
CA PHE A 61 23.54 1.11 7.59
C PHE A 61 24.02 0.08 6.58
N ARG A 62 24.01 0.38 5.27
CA ARG A 62 24.57 -0.51 4.24
C ARG A 62 26.06 -0.77 4.45
N LYS A 63 26.84 0.27 4.82
CA LYS A 63 28.26 0.12 5.15
C LYS A 63 28.47 -0.71 6.42
N ALA A 64 27.65 -0.48 7.45
CA ALA A 64 27.67 -1.22 8.70
C ALA A 64 27.28 -2.70 8.53
N ALA A 65 26.35 -3.00 7.62
CA ALA A 65 25.93 -4.36 7.27
C ALA A 65 27.02 -5.21 6.61
N LEU A 66 28.19 -4.63 6.27
CA LEU A 66 29.39 -5.37 5.86
C LEU A 66 30.18 -5.95 7.05
N ALA A 67 29.65 -5.83 8.27
CA ALA A 67 30.25 -6.37 9.48
C ALA A 67 30.38 -7.90 9.44
N LYS A 68 31.34 -8.40 10.21
CA LYS A 68 31.47 -9.85 10.48
C LYS A 68 30.51 -10.33 11.56
N ASP A 69 30.01 -9.42 12.40
CA ASP A 69 29.07 -9.74 13.47
C ASP A 69 27.65 -9.88 12.92
N PRO A 70 27.07 -11.09 12.90
CA PRO A 70 25.73 -11.32 12.35
C PRO A 70 24.65 -10.50 13.06
N LYS A 71 24.82 -10.22 14.37
CA LYS A 71 23.82 -9.42 15.11
C LYS A 71 23.81 -7.97 14.65
N LEU A 72 24.99 -7.40 14.39
CA LEU A 72 25.11 -6.06 13.85
C LEU A 72 24.50 -5.99 12.44
N VAL A 73 24.75 -7.00 11.60
CA VAL A 73 24.16 -7.10 10.25
C VAL A 73 22.63 -7.15 10.34
N ALA A 74 22.07 -8.01 11.20
CA ALA A 74 20.63 -8.11 11.41
C ALA A 74 20.03 -6.77 11.89
N ALA A 75 20.69 -6.08 12.82
CA ALA A 75 20.25 -4.77 13.31
C ALA A 75 20.26 -3.69 12.21
N CYS A 76 21.26 -3.70 11.32
CA CYS A 76 21.30 -2.77 10.18
C CYS A 76 20.09 -2.99 9.26
N HIS A 77 19.83 -4.24 8.89
CA HIS A 77 18.70 -4.59 8.04
C HIS A 77 17.35 -4.28 8.69
N TYR A 78 17.20 -4.56 9.97
CA TYR A 78 16.01 -4.16 10.72
C TYR A 78 15.77 -2.64 10.68
N ASN A 79 16.81 -1.84 10.97
CA ASN A 79 16.70 -0.38 10.97
C ASN A 79 16.42 0.20 9.58
N MET A 80 17.04 -0.32 8.51
CA MET A 80 16.72 0.10 7.14
C MET A 80 15.25 -0.22 6.79
N GLY A 81 14.74 -1.38 7.19
CA GLY A 81 13.34 -1.74 7.00
C GLY A 81 12.39 -0.77 7.71
N CYS A 82 12.69 -0.38 8.95
CA CYS A 82 11.91 0.62 9.68
C CYS A 82 11.96 1.99 9.00
N LEU A 83 13.14 2.43 8.55
CA LEU A 83 13.30 3.71 7.84
C LEU A 83 12.48 3.76 6.55
N ASP A 84 12.46 2.69 5.76
CA ASP A 84 11.65 2.65 4.54
C ASP A 84 10.14 2.71 4.84
N VAL A 85 9.69 2.14 5.96
CA VAL A 85 8.30 2.27 6.43
C VAL A 85 7.99 3.71 6.84
N ASP A 86 8.87 4.35 7.63
CA ASP A 86 8.67 5.72 8.11
C ASP A 86 8.67 6.74 6.95
N ARG A 87 9.54 6.52 5.96
CA ARG A 87 9.59 7.27 4.69
C ARG A 87 8.28 7.15 3.93
N ALA A 88 7.79 5.91 3.76
CA ALA A 88 6.53 5.65 3.09
C ALA A 88 5.34 6.31 3.80
N GLN A 89 5.29 6.26 5.13
CA GLN A 89 4.26 6.93 5.92
C GLN A 89 4.31 8.45 5.77
N THR A 90 5.51 9.03 5.83
CA THR A 90 5.70 10.47 5.68
C THR A 90 5.30 10.94 4.28
N LEU A 91 5.68 10.19 3.25
CA LEU A 91 5.33 10.50 1.87
C LEU A 91 3.80 10.43 1.62
N LEU A 92 3.09 9.57 2.34
CA LEU A 92 1.62 9.51 2.30
C LEU A 92 0.95 10.69 3.02
N GLY A 93 1.58 11.22 4.07
CA GLY A 93 1.06 12.35 4.85
C GLY A 93 -0.27 12.06 5.55
N GLU A 94 -1.06 13.10 5.78
CA GLU A 94 -2.28 13.04 6.60
C GLU A 94 -3.47 12.32 5.93
N ASP A 95 -3.52 12.31 4.59
CA ASP A 95 -4.56 11.60 3.83
C ASP A 95 -3.95 10.57 2.86
N PRO A 96 -3.51 9.41 3.38
CA PRO A 96 -2.99 8.33 2.56
C PRO A 96 -3.96 7.86 1.47
N ALA A 97 -5.28 7.98 1.69
CA ALA A 97 -6.28 7.52 0.74
C ALA A 97 -6.35 8.42 -0.51
N ALA A 98 -5.96 9.69 -0.39
CA ALA A 98 -5.96 10.65 -1.50
C ALA A 98 -4.66 10.69 -2.31
N ALA A 99 -3.64 9.90 -1.95
CA ALA A 99 -2.36 9.87 -2.64
C ALA A 99 -2.51 9.76 -4.17
N GLU A 100 -1.71 10.53 -4.91
CA GLU A 100 -1.67 10.50 -6.38
C GLU A 100 -0.95 9.23 -6.88
N PRO A 101 -1.24 8.74 -8.11
CA PRO A 101 -0.68 7.47 -8.60
C PRO A 101 0.85 7.35 -8.52
N ALA A 102 1.60 8.42 -8.79
CA ALA A 102 3.06 8.43 -8.69
C ALA A 102 3.54 8.17 -7.24
N VAL A 103 2.92 8.85 -6.28
CA VAL A 103 3.20 8.66 -4.84
C VAL A 103 2.86 7.24 -4.40
N ARG A 104 1.73 6.69 -4.87
CA ARG A 104 1.34 5.30 -4.55
C ARG A 104 2.40 4.30 -5.01
N SER A 105 2.91 4.45 -6.23
CA SER A 105 3.95 3.56 -6.75
C SER A 105 5.25 3.66 -5.97
N GLU A 106 5.67 4.86 -5.59
CA GLU A 106 6.87 5.10 -4.79
C GLU A 106 6.74 4.50 -3.38
N VAL A 107 5.59 4.71 -2.72
CA VAL A 107 5.27 4.13 -1.41
C VAL A 107 5.32 2.60 -1.48
N LEU A 108 4.71 1.98 -2.49
CA LEU A 108 4.73 0.53 -2.62
C LEU A 108 6.16 -0.01 -2.80
N ALA A 109 6.99 0.67 -3.60
CA ALA A 109 8.39 0.31 -3.76
C ALA A 109 9.18 0.41 -2.44
N MET A 110 8.94 1.45 -1.64
CA MET A 110 9.53 1.58 -0.30
C MET A 110 9.10 0.45 0.63
N LEU A 111 7.80 0.11 0.66
CA LEU A 111 7.30 -0.98 1.51
C LEU A 111 7.78 -2.37 1.07
N GLU A 112 7.93 -2.61 -0.22
CA GLU A 112 8.54 -3.84 -0.75
C GLU A 112 10.04 -3.93 -0.39
N THR A 113 10.74 -2.79 -0.41
CA THR A 113 12.14 -2.69 0.04
C THR A 113 12.24 -2.96 1.55
N ALA A 114 11.33 -2.39 2.35
CA ALA A 114 11.25 -2.64 3.78
C ALA A 114 11.07 -4.12 4.10
N VAL A 115 10.14 -4.80 3.40
CA VAL A 115 9.92 -6.25 3.55
C VAL A 115 11.19 -7.03 3.19
N SER A 116 11.89 -6.66 2.12
CA SER A 116 13.18 -7.27 1.76
C SER A 116 14.22 -7.12 2.87
N HIS A 117 14.33 -5.93 3.44
CA HIS A 117 15.24 -5.67 4.57
C HIS A 117 14.87 -6.47 5.83
N PHE A 118 13.59 -6.59 6.18
CA PHE A 118 13.21 -7.47 7.28
C PHE A 118 13.48 -8.96 6.97
N HIS A 119 13.34 -9.40 5.72
CA HIS A 119 13.75 -10.76 5.32
C HIS A 119 15.26 -10.95 5.49
N ASP A 120 16.11 -10.01 5.05
CA ASP A 120 17.56 -10.07 5.25
C ASP A 120 17.93 -10.14 6.74
N CYS A 121 17.22 -9.39 7.58
CA CYS A 121 17.34 -9.45 9.04
C CYS A 121 17.03 -10.87 9.55
N THR A 122 15.88 -11.44 9.20
CA THR A 122 15.48 -12.79 9.66
C THR A 122 16.29 -13.92 9.02
N ALA A 123 16.87 -13.71 7.85
CA ALA A 123 17.82 -14.66 7.24
C ALA A 123 19.12 -14.75 8.07
N THR A 124 19.51 -13.64 8.70
CA THR A 124 20.69 -13.56 9.57
C THR A 124 20.38 -13.99 11.01
N GLU A 125 19.24 -13.55 11.55
CA GLU A 125 18.72 -13.88 12.87
C GLU A 125 17.30 -14.47 12.77
N PRO A 126 17.16 -15.80 12.61
CA PRO A 126 15.85 -16.43 12.40
C PRO A 126 14.83 -16.26 13.52
N LYS A 127 15.24 -15.80 14.70
CA LYS A 127 14.39 -15.54 15.87
C LYS A 127 14.31 -14.05 16.22
N HIS A 128 14.23 -13.20 15.20
CA HIS A 128 14.00 -11.77 15.38
C HIS A 128 12.50 -11.44 15.32
N ASP A 129 11.82 -11.54 16.47
CA ASP A 129 10.35 -11.44 16.57
C ASP A 129 9.80 -10.13 15.97
N ASP A 130 10.45 -8.99 16.20
CA ASP A 130 10.02 -7.69 15.68
C ASP A 130 10.09 -7.63 14.14
N ALA A 131 11.08 -8.26 13.52
CA ALA A 131 11.24 -8.27 12.07
C ALA A 131 10.18 -9.16 11.42
N GLN A 132 9.90 -10.31 12.03
CA GLN A 132 8.81 -11.20 11.59
C GLN A 132 7.46 -10.51 11.71
N TYR A 133 7.21 -9.82 12.84
CA TYR A 133 6.01 -9.02 13.02
C TYR A 133 5.91 -7.92 11.96
N ASN A 134 6.98 -7.17 11.70
CA ASN A 134 6.99 -6.08 10.73
C ASN A 134 6.77 -6.57 9.29
N ILE A 135 7.27 -7.75 8.90
CA ILE A 135 6.99 -8.35 7.58
C ILE A 135 5.48 -8.49 7.39
N GLU A 136 4.79 -9.08 8.36
CA GLU A 136 3.34 -9.31 8.26
C GLU A 136 2.56 -7.99 8.38
N ALA A 137 2.97 -7.09 9.26
CA ALA A 137 2.35 -5.78 9.41
C ALA A 137 2.43 -4.96 8.11
N VAL A 138 3.61 -4.91 7.47
CA VAL A 138 3.80 -4.19 6.20
C VAL A 138 3.00 -4.85 5.08
N ARG A 139 2.99 -6.19 4.98
CA ARG A 139 2.17 -6.91 3.98
C ARG A 139 0.68 -6.62 4.11
N LEU A 140 0.15 -6.68 5.34
CA LEU A 140 -1.25 -6.35 5.61
C LEU A 140 -1.54 -4.88 5.32
N TRP A 141 -0.60 -3.98 5.60
CA TRP A 141 -0.75 -2.57 5.27
C TRP A 141 -0.79 -2.32 3.76
N ILE A 142 0.14 -2.91 2.99
CA ILE A 142 0.15 -2.87 1.51
C ILE A 142 -1.21 -3.34 0.98
N GLN A 143 -1.71 -4.48 1.46
CA GLN A 143 -3.01 -5.01 1.05
C GLN A 143 -4.13 -3.99 1.35
N ARG A 144 -4.18 -3.48 2.58
CA ARG A 144 -5.24 -2.54 3.00
C ARG A 144 -5.20 -1.23 2.22
N ILE A 145 -4.03 -0.63 2.04
CA ILE A 145 -3.92 0.68 1.40
C ILE A 145 -4.20 0.60 -0.11
N THR A 146 -3.76 -0.48 -0.76
CA THR A 146 -4.09 -0.72 -2.18
C THR A 146 -5.59 -0.94 -2.39
N ASP A 147 -6.26 -1.64 -1.49
CA ASP A 147 -7.72 -1.79 -1.51
C ASP A 147 -8.47 -0.46 -1.28
N VAL A 148 -7.92 0.44 -0.48
CA VAL A 148 -8.48 1.79 -0.30
C VAL A 148 -8.35 2.59 -1.61
N TRP A 149 -7.17 2.61 -2.22
CA TRP A 149 -6.94 3.30 -3.49
C TRP A 149 -7.81 2.74 -4.61
N ARG A 150 -7.90 1.41 -4.73
CA ARG A 150 -8.77 0.72 -5.70
C ARG A 150 -10.21 1.18 -5.59
N ARG A 151 -10.78 1.19 -4.37
CA ARG A 151 -12.17 1.58 -4.15
C ARG A 151 -12.42 3.06 -4.45
N ARG A 152 -11.50 3.95 -4.06
CA ARG A 152 -11.62 5.39 -4.33
C ARG A 152 -11.52 5.71 -5.82
N ASP A 153 -10.62 5.04 -6.53
CA ASP A 153 -10.49 5.20 -7.98
C ASP A 153 -11.72 4.66 -8.70
N LEU A 154 -12.23 3.51 -8.27
CA LEU A 154 -13.49 2.95 -8.77
C LEU A 154 -14.65 3.91 -8.54
N GLU A 155 -14.81 4.44 -7.35
CA GLU A 155 -15.85 5.43 -7.02
C GLU A 155 -15.77 6.66 -7.93
N LYS A 156 -14.59 7.23 -8.13
CA LYS A 156 -14.36 8.36 -9.05
C LYS A 156 -14.72 7.99 -10.50
N GLN A 157 -14.34 6.80 -10.96
CA GLN A 157 -14.70 6.31 -12.30
C GLN A 157 -16.21 6.16 -12.46
N LEU A 158 -16.87 5.55 -11.47
CA LEU A 158 -18.30 5.28 -11.50
C LEU A 158 -19.13 6.55 -11.39
N ALA A 159 -18.70 7.54 -10.61
CA ALA A 159 -19.37 8.85 -10.49
C ALA A 159 -19.50 9.54 -11.86
N ASN A 160 -18.48 9.44 -12.71
CA ASN A 160 -18.45 10.09 -14.02
C ASN A 160 -19.02 9.23 -15.16
N MET A 161 -19.27 7.93 -14.93
CA MET A 161 -19.72 7.01 -15.97
C MET A 161 -21.25 7.13 -16.19
N LYS A 162 -21.73 7.02 -17.43
CA LYS A 162 -23.18 6.92 -17.70
C LYS A 162 -23.71 5.54 -17.30
N LEU A 163 -24.97 5.44 -16.83
CA LEU A 163 -25.58 4.18 -16.39
C LEU A 163 -25.48 3.07 -17.45
N MET A 164 -25.80 3.36 -18.71
CA MET A 164 -25.69 2.37 -19.80
C MET A 164 -24.26 1.92 -20.07
N ALA A 165 -23.26 2.79 -19.89
CA ALA A 165 -21.86 2.42 -20.02
C ALA A 165 -21.42 1.52 -18.85
N HIS A 166 -21.89 1.82 -17.64
CA HIS A 166 -21.64 1.01 -16.44
C HIS A 166 -22.23 -0.41 -16.58
N LEU A 167 -23.50 -0.52 -16.98
CA LEU A 167 -24.14 -1.82 -17.22
C LEU A 167 -23.42 -2.66 -18.28
N LYS A 168 -23.00 -2.05 -19.39
CA LYS A 168 -22.23 -2.75 -20.44
C LYS A 168 -20.87 -3.25 -19.91
N ARG A 169 -20.17 -2.45 -19.12
CA ARG A 169 -18.91 -2.84 -18.49
C ARG A 169 -19.11 -4.05 -17.57
N LEU A 170 -20.15 -4.03 -16.73
CA LEU A 170 -20.45 -5.13 -15.81
C LEU A 170 -20.80 -6.43 -16.54
N ASP A 171 -21.62 -6.36 -17.60
CA ASP A 171 -21.94 -7.54 -18.43
C ASP A 171 -20.67 -8.15 -19.06
N GLU A 172 -19.79 -7.30 -19.61
CA GLU A 172 -18.53 -7.74 -20.18
C GLU A 172 -17.61 -8.40 -19.13
N GLN A 173 -17.42 -7.75 -17.97
CA GLN A 173 -16.61 -8.30 -16.87
C GLN A 173 -17.18 -9.63 -16.36
N GLN A 174 -18.51 -9.74 -16.21
CA GLN A 174 -19.15 -10.97 -15.75
C GLN A 174 -18.99 -12.10 -16.78
N ARG A 175 -19.08 -11.82 -18.08
CA ARG A 175 -18.84 -12.81 -19.14
C ARG A 175 -17.40 -13.30 -19.14
N GLN A 176 -16.44 -12.39 -19.01
CA GLN A 176 -15.02 -12.73 -18.93
C GLN A 176 -14.73 -13.60 -17.71
N LEU A 177 -15.25 -13.25 -16.54
CA LEU A 177 -15.10 -14.06 -15.31
C LEU A 177 -15.72 -15.44 -15.45
N ARG A 178 -16.94 -15.54 -16.00
CA ARG A 178 -17.58 -16.85 -16.27
C ARG A 178 -16.76 -17.70 -17.23
N HIS A 179 -16.15 -17.08 -18.25
CA HIS A 179 -15.28 -17.79 -19.18
C HIS A 179 -14.01 -18.28 -18.49
N LYS A 180 -13.30 -17.40 -17.77
CA LYS A 180 -12.10 -17.72 -16.97
C LYS A 180 -12.37 -18.87 -15.99
N SER A 181 -13.48 -18.79 -15.23
CA SER A 181 -13.88 -19.85 -14.29
C SER A 181 -14.07 -21.18 -14.99
N LYS A 182 -14.81 -21.22 -16.12
CA LYS A 182 -15.01 -22.46 -16.88
C LYS A 182 -13.71 -23.05 -17.43
N THR A 183 -12.80 -22.21 -17.90
CA THR A 183 -11.50 -22.66 -18.39
C THR A 183 -10.64 -23.22 -17.27
N LEU A 184 -10.66 -22.59 -16.09
CA LEU A 184 -9.92 -23.04 -14.91
C LEU A 184 -10.52 -24.32 -14.30
N ASP A 185 -11.82 -24.52 -14.38
CA ASP A 185 -12.48 -25.76 -13.93
C ASP A 185 -12.10 -26.95 -14.81
N ALA A 186 -11.92 -26.72 -16.12
CA ALA A 186 -11.50 -27.73 -17.09
C ALA A 186 -9.98 -27.99 -17.11
N ALA A 187 -9.18 -27.11 -16.52
CA ALA A 187 -7.72 -27.22 -16.50
C ALA A 187 -7.22 -28.25 -15.48
N GLU A 188 -6.07 -28.87 -15.77
CA GLU A 188 -5.43 -29.81 -14.83
C GLU A 188 -4.95 -29.08 -13.55
N PRO A 189 -4.92 -29.76 -12.39
CA PRO A 189 -4.39 -29.18 -11.15
C PRO A 189 -2.91 -28.76 -11.30
N SER A 190 -2.63 -27.48 -11.07
CA SER A 190 -1.27 -26.92 -11.07
C SER A 190 -1.19 -25.73 -10.12
N ILE A 191 0.01 -25.37 -9.66
CA ILE A 191 0.22 -24.18 -8.79
C ILE A 191 -0.30 -22.92 -9.48
N ASP A 192 -0.01 -22.78 -10.77
CA ASP A 192 -0.49 -21.67 -11.60
C ASP A 192 -2.03 -21.63 -11.66
N ARG A 193 -2.69 -22.77 -11.83
CA ARG A 193 -4.16 -22.86 -11.78
C ARG A 193 -4.71 -22.38 -10.43
N TYR A 194 -4.11 -22.77 -9.32
CA TYR A 194 -4.57 -22.34 -7.99
C TYR A 194 -4.42 -20.84 -7.79
N GLN A 195 -3.33 -20.24 -8.27
CA GLN A 195 -3.12 -18.79 -8.25
C GLN A 195 -4.18 -18.07 -9.08
N GLN A 196 -4.43 -18.54 -10.32
CA GLN A 196 -5.44 -17.96 -11.20
C GLN A 196 -6.86 -18.10 -10.64
N LEU A 197 -7.18 -19.20 -9.94
CA LEU A 197 -8.46 -19.37 -9.25
C LEU A 197 -8.63 -18.35 -8.11
N HIS A 198 -7.59 -18.14 -7.31
CA HIS A 198 -7.59 -17.15 -6.24
C HIS A 198 -7.77 -15.73 -6.78
N ASP A 199 -7.08 -15.40 -7.87
CA ASP A 199 -7.18 -14.09 -8.52
C ASP A 199 -8.57 -13.90 -9.15
N THR A 200 -9.11 -14.93 -9.79
CA THR A 200 -10.48 -14.90 -10.34
C THR A 200 -11.52 -14.70 -9.23
N ALA A 201 -11.35 -15.35 -8.07
CA ALA A 201 -12.23 -15.16 -6.92
C ALA A 201 -12.17 -13.73 -6.36
N LYS A 202 -10.97 -13.13 -6.31
CA LYS A 202 -10.80 -11.70 -5.94
C LYS A 202 -11.47 -10.77 -6.95
N GLU A 203 -11.27 -10.98 -8.24
CA GLU A 203 -11.95 -10.19 -9.29
C GLU A 203 -13.48 -10.27 -9.15
N GLN A 204 -14.02 -11.45 -8.84
CA GLN A 204 -15.45 -11.63 -8.59
C GLN A 204 -15.93 -10.90 -7.33
N ALA A 205 -15.16 -10.95 -6.24
CA ALA A 205 -15.46 -10.21 -5.02
C ALA A 205 -15.46 -8.70 -5.26
N HIS A 206 -14.50 -8.19 -6.03
CA HIS A 206 -14.43 -6.78 -6.42
C HIS A 206 -15.63 -6.37 -7.29
N LEU A 207 -16.07 -7.21 -8.21
CA LEU A 207 -17.26 -6.93 -9.02
C LEU A 207 -18.53 -6.85 -8.15
N ALA A 208 -18.63 -7.66 -7.09
CA ALA A 208 -19.76 -7.63 -6.17
C ALA A 208 -19.84 -6.33 -5.36
N GLU A 209 -18.71 -5.65 -5.10
CA GLU A 209 -18.68 -4.33 -4.46
C GLU A 209 -19.42 -3.25 -5.28
N GLU A 210 -19.57 -3.43 -6.60
CA GLU A 210 -20.26 -2.48 -7.49
C GLU A 210 -21.80 -2.58 -7.44
N ILE A 211 -22.36 -3.60 -6.78
CA ILE A 211 -23.80 -3.85 -6.74
C ILE A 211 -24.56 -2.68 -6.09
N GLU A 212 -24.11 -2.22 -4.91
CA GLU A 212 -24.78 -1.12 -4.20
C GLU A 212 -24.67 0.23 -4.94
N PRO A 213 -23.48 0.64 -5.43
CA PRO A 213 -23.37 1.81 -6.30
C PRO A 213 -24.27 1.74 -7.55
N LEU A 214 -24.37 0.56 -8.17
CA LEU A 214 -25.24 0.37 -9.33
C LEU A 214 -26.72 0.53 -8.96
N LYS A 215 -27.18 -0.08 -7.87
CA LYS A 215 -28.56 0.08 -7.37
C LYS A 215 -28.89 1.55 -7.14
N ALA A 216 -28.02 2.28 -6.45
CA ALA A 216 -28.21 3.71 -6.19
C ALA A 216 -28.33 4.52 -7.50
N LYS A 217 -27.51 4.19 -8.50
CA LYS A 217 -27.52 4.85 -9.81
C LYS A 217 -28.77 4.54 -10.64
N ILE A 218 -29.25 3.30 -10.58
CA ILE A 218 -30.53 2.89 -11.20
C ILE A 218 -31.66 3.69 -10.55
N LEU A 219 -31.74 3.70 -9.21
CA LEU A 219 -32.76 4.46 -8.48
C LEU A 219 -32.75 5.94 -8.85
N ALA A 220 -31.57 6.57 -8.89
CA ALA A 220 -31.41 7.96 -9.30
C ALA A 220 -31.89 8.23 -10.74
N SER A 221 -31.69 7.27 -11.66
CA SER A 221 -32.15 7.39 -13.05
C SER A 221 -33.67 7.20 -13.24
N LEU A 222 -34.32 6.52 -12.28
CA LEU A 222 -35.77 6.28 -12.29
C LEU A 222 -36.56 7.40 -11.61
N GLN A 223 -35.90 8.27 -10.84
CA GLN A 223 -36.55 9.45 -10.29
C GLN A 223 -36.93 10.40 -11.44
N PRO A 224 -38.18 10.88 -11.50
CA PRO A 224 -38.55 11.87 -12.51
C PRO A 224 -37.65 13.08 -12.35
N GLN A 225 -37.02 13.53 -13.44
CA GLN A 225 -36.29 14.80 -13.43
C GLN A 225 -37.27 15.88 -12.98
N GLN A 226 -37.12 16.36 -11.75
CA GLN A 226 -37.79 17.57 -11.31
C GLN A 226 -37.15 18.73 -12.09
N GLY A 227 -37.70 19.00 -13.27
CA GLY A 227 -37.52 20.29 -13.93
C GLY A 227 -38.01 21.40 -12.99
N PRO A 228 -37.47 22.62 -13.09
CA PRO A 228 -37.90 23.73 -12.25
C PRO A 228 -39.41 23.87 -12.35
N ALA A 229 -40.10 23.82 -11.20
CA ALA A 229 -41.54 23.87 -11.11
C ALA A 229 -42.07 25.17 -11.73
N ALA A 230 -42.58 25.09 -12.96
CA ALA A 230 -43.46 26.13 -13.50
C ALA A 230 -44.83 26.00 -12.80
N PRO A 231 -45.39 27.07 -12.21
CA PRO A 231 -46.68 26.98 -11.55
C PRO A 231 -47.80 27.00 -12.58
N GLY A 232 -48.59 25.92 -12.62
CA GLY A 232 -50.00 26.01 -13.04
C GLY A 232 -50.45 25.05 -14.15
N THR A 233 -51.55 24.37 -13.84
CA THR A 233 -52.58 23.77 -14.71
C THR A 233 -52.46 22.29 -15.15
N GLN A 234 -53.48 21.57 -14.66
CA GLN A 234 -54.07 20.23 -14.81
C GLN A 234 -53.82 19.28 -16.03
N PRO A 235 -54.14 17.96 -15.87
CA PRO A 235 -53.79 16.84 -16.76
C PRO A 235 -54.92 16.47 -17.76
N PRO A 236 -54.93 15.35 -18.54
CA PRO A 236 -53.91 14.30 -18.80
C PRO A 236 -53.69 13.99 -20.31
N ALA A 237 -52.67 13.21 -20.67
CA ALA A 237 -52.69 12.39 -21.89
C ALA A 237 -51.69 11.20 -21.83
N ALA A 238 -52.11 10.09 -22.41
CA ALA A 238 -51.56 8.76 -22.24
C ALA A 238 -50.24 8.48 -23.00
N ALA A 239 -49.56 7.44 -22.49
CA ALA A 239 -48.63 6.51 -23.14
C ALA A 239 -47.21 6.98 -23.49
N GLN A 240 -46.22 6.38 -22.82
CA GLN A 240 -45.10 5.73 -23.53
C GLN A 240 -44.71 4.39 -22.85
N PRO A 241 -44.37 3.34 -23.62
CA PRO A 241 -44.27 1.95 -23.16
C PRO A 241 -42.84 1.51 -22.80
N ASN A 242 -41.96 2.42 -22.38
CA ASN A 242 -40.53 2.12 -22.21
C ASN A 242 -40.07 1.80 -20.79
N ALA A 243 -40.95 1.84 -19.78
CA ALA A 243 -40.58 1.44 -18.41
C ALA A 243 -40.72 -0.08 -18.16
N ALA A 244 -41.53 -0.79 -18.94
CA ALA A 244 -41.81 -2.21 -18.70
C ALA A 244 -40.65 -3.14 -19.07
N LYS A 245 -39.76 -2.75 -20.00
CA LYS A 245 -38.63 -3.60 -20.44
C LYS A 245 -37.42 -3.60 -19.50
N ALA A 246 -37.34 -2.67 -18.55
CA ALA A 246 -36.25 -2.64 -17.57
C ALA A 246 -36.54 -3.58 -16.37
N ALA A 247 -37.81 -3.84 -16.07
CA ALA A 247 -38.21 -4.75 -14.99
C ALA A 247 -38.09 -6.24 -15.36
N GLU A 248 -38.21 -6.58 -16.65
CA GLU A 248 -38.18 -7.97 -17.13
C GLU A 248 -36.76 -8.59 -17.13
N VAL A 249 -35.70 -7.77 -17.23
CA VAL A 249 -34.31 -8.25 -17.23
C VAL A 249 -33.80 -8.60 -15.83
N LEU A 250 -34.43 -8.05 -14.77
CA LEU A 250 -34.02 -8.26 -13.38
C LEU A 250 -34.72 -9.44 -12.70
N GLY A 251 -35.82 -9.96 -13.26
CA GLY A 251 -36.52 -11.14 -12.74
C GLY A 251 -35.85 -12.49 -13.05
N GLY A 252 -34.82 -12.51 -13.90
CA GLY A 252 -34.13 -13.74 -14.34
C GLY A 252 -32.78 -14.01 -13.69
N LEU A 253 -32.39 -13.25 -12.66
CA LEU A 253 -31.10 -13.39 -11.96
C LEU A 253 -31.26 -13.75 -10.47
N ALA A 254 -32.47 -14.15 -10.07
CA ALA A 254 -32.75 -14.71 -8.75
C ALA A 254 -33.44 -16.07 -8.93
N GLU A 255 -32.63 -17.12 -8.99
CA GLU A 255 -32.95 -18.40 -8.33
C GLU A 255 -32.08 -18.50 -7.08
#